data_AF-A0A9P6H6B3-F1
#
_entry.id   AF-A0A9P6H6B3-F1
#
_cell.length_a   1.000
_cell.length_b   1.000
_cell.length_c   1.000
_cell.angle_alpha   90.00
_cell.angle_beta   90.00
_cell.angle_gamma   90.00
#
_symmetry.space_group_name_H-M   'P 1'
#
loop_
_entity.id
_entity.type
_entity.pdbx_description
1 polymer ?
#
loop_
_entity_poly.entity_id
_entity_poly.type
_entity_poly.pdbx_seq_one_letter_code
_entity_poly.pdbx_strand_id
1 'polypeptide(L)'
;MTAHPPTSRCMSTLPSGDAGYDAVAIKVRFLWDREKRGWAFYLFLFNRYFPILYEIWSRCVLEDSRKCGNTVKIHGVSFLLFLLSGQVVMIARLHVLPSYRCVVLPVIAPVVLAQLVIGLIAVFSSHASATSGASTNTPALQLCFFSVSARMGYIYIGLSLLFDFLIFLRATTVIFGSERFILASSYILRQMMRKALLYFVVIVFSHVAMLLFEVFGPDALKAAPTLAVTIISPVMVSRMVLSLARLTASSQQCRWELDHFTIDSVDSDLSLWVVMAPRNTGSSQEEPQGSDGT
;
A
#
# COMPACT_ATOMS: atom_id res chain seq x y z
N MET A 1 5.79 -47.85 -22.79
CA MET A 1 5.54 -47.51 -21.37
C MET A 1 5.69 -46.00 -21.22
N THR A 2 4.58 -45.29 -21.12
CA THR A 2 4.53 -43.83 -20.98
C THR A 2 4.46 -43.49 -19.50
N ALA A 3 5.55 -42.97 -18.95
CA ALA A 3 5.62 -42.52 -17.57
C ALA A 3 4.75 -41.26 -17.41
N HIS A 4 3.67 -41.37 -16.64
CA HIS A 4 2.85 -40.22 -16.25
C HIS A 4 3.58 -39.43 -15.14
N PRO A 5 3.75 -38.11 -15.28
CA PRO A 5 4.32 -37.30 -14.21
C PRO A 5 3.37 -37.27 -13.01
N PRO A 6 3.88 -37.36 -11.77
CA PRO A 6 3.07 -37.28 -10.57
C PRO A 6 2.49 -35.87 -10.46
N THR A 7 1.17 -35.77 -10.61
CA THR A 7 0.41 -34.56 -10.31
C THR A 7 0.21 -34.50 -8.80
N SER A 8 1.20 -33.96 -8.08
CA SER A 8 1.05 -33.62 -6.66
C SER A 8 0.04 -32.48 -6.53
N ARG A 9 -1.23 -32.85 -6.39
CA ARG A 9 -2.28 -31.92 -5.94
C ARG A 9 -1.98 -31.57 -4.48
N CYS A 10 -1.50 -30.36 -4.23
CA CYS A 10 -1.70 -29.69 -2.94
C CYS A 10 -3.21 -29.40 -2.78
N MET A 11 -3.99 -30.45 -2.52
CA MET A 11 -5.41 -30.35 -2.22
C MET A 11 -5.52 -30.04 -0.73
N SER A 12 -5.40 -28.76 -0.42
CA SER A 12 -5.57 -28.24 0.93
C SER A 12 -7.03 -28.40 1.36
N THR A 13 -7.28 -29.40 2.20
CA THR A 13 -8.47 -29.46 3.04
C THR A 13 -8.40 -28.28 4.01
N LEU A 14 -9.11 -27.20 3.68
CA LEU A 14 -9.30 -26.05 4.58
C LEU A 14 -10.08 -26.51 5.81
N PRO A 15 -9.51 -26.43 7.04
CA PRO A 15 -10.24 -26.78 8.25
C PRO A 15 -11.40 -25.80 8.44
N SER A 16 -12.62 -26.32 8.43
CA SER A 16 -13.86 -25.61 8.73
C SER A 16 -14.03 -25.49 10.24
N GLY A 17 -14.26 -24.30 10.77
CA GLY A 17 -14.73 -24.11 12.15
C GLY A 17 -14.17 -22.87 12.82
N ASP A 18 -12.98 -22.97 13.43
CA ASP A 18 -12.47 -21.95 14.37
C ASP A 18 -11.27 -21.14 13.86
N ALA A 19 -10.90 -21.30 12.58
CA ALA A 19 -9.72 -20.71 11.95
C ALA A 19 -9.71 -19.16 11.85
N GLY A 20 -10.78 -18.48 12.28
CA GLY A 20 -10.88 -17.03 12.22
C GLY A 20 -9.91 -16.30 13.16
N TYR A 21 -9.79 -16.79 14.41
CA TYR A 21 -8.98 -16.15 15.46
C TYR A 21 -7.49 -16.53 15.35
N ASP A 22 -7.18 -17.81 15.12
CA ASP A 22 -5.79 -18.26 14.97
C ASP A 22 -5.12 -17.68 13.73
N ALA A 23 -5.87 -17.46 12.64
CA ALA A 23 -5.34 -16.79 11.48
C ALA A 23 -4.98 -15.33 11.77
N VAL A 24 -5.63 -14.64 12.71
CA VAL A 24 -5.22 -13.27 13.10
C VAL A 24 -3.96 -13.30 13.95
N ALA A 25 -3.84 -14.24 14.89
CA ALA A 25 -2.67 -14.39 15.74
C ALA A 25 -1.40 -14.77 14.96
N ILE A 26 -1.49 -15.71 14.01
CA ILE A 26 -0.39 -16.11 13.13
C ILE A 26 0.03 -14.94 12.21
N LYS A 27 -0.93 -14.12 11.74
CA LYS A 27 -0.66 -12.91 10.94
C LYS A 27 0.13 -11.87 11.71
N VAL A 28 -0.18 -11.67 13.00
CA VAL A 28 0.59 -10.76 13.85
C VAL A 28 1.99 -11.32 14.04
N ARG A 29 2.14 -12.62 14.35
CA ARG A 29 3.48 -13.23 14.51
C ARG A 29 4.37 -13.07 13.27
N PHE A 30 3.86 -13.31 12.06
CA PHE A 30 4.67 -13.19 10.82
C PHE A 30 5.05 -11.75 10.49
N LEU A 31 4.19 -10.77 10.81
CA LEU A 31 4.51 -9.35 10.64
C LEU A 31 5.44 -8.82 11.74
N TRP A 32 5.44 -9.48 12.90
CA TRP A 32 6.10 -9.03 14.13
C TRP A 32 7.42 -9.75 14.41
N ASP A 33 7.73 -10.81 13.66
CA ASP A 33 8.93 -11.59 13.84
C ASP A 33 10.18 -10.71 13.64
N ARG A 34 11.04 -10.75 14.65
CA ARG A 34 11.83 -9.60 15.10
C ARG A 34 13.00 -9.25 14.18
N GLU A 35 13.43 -10.18 13.33
CA GLU A 35 14.69 -10.08 12.57
C GLU A 35 14.60 -9.26 11.28
N LYS A 36 13.40 -8.98 10.75
CA LYS A 36 13.25 -8.26 9.48
C LYS A 36 12.18 -7.16 9.53
N ARG A 37 12.20 -6.34 10.58
CA ARG A 37 11.36 -5.13 10.66
C ARG A 37 11.85 -4.07 9.66
N GLY A 38 11.48 -4.25 8.39
CA GLY A 38 11.75 -3.28 7.34
C GLY A 38 10.90 -2.02 7.48
N TRP A 39 11.25 -0.98 6.72
CA TRP A 39 10.56 0.31 6.66
C TRP A 39 9.04 0.19 6.42
N ALA A 40 8.59 -0.84 5.69
CA ALA A 40 7.17 -1.08 5.41
C ALA A 40 6.34 -1.35 6.69
N PHE A 41 6.94 -1.97 7.71
CA PHE A 41 6.27 -2.20 9.00
C PHE A 41 6.02 -0.87 9.73
N TYR A 42 7.03 0.01 9.77
CA TYR A 42 6.89 1.33 10.39
C TYR A 42 5.90 2.20 9.64
N LEU A 43 5.88 2.18 8.30
CA LEU A 43 4.86 2.88 7.52
C LEU A 43 3.45 2.35 7.79
N PHE A 44 3.28 1.04 8.01
CA PHE A 44 1.99 0.46 8.38
C PHE A 44 1.55 0.94 9.77
N LEU A 45 2.45 0.90 10.76
CA LEU A 45 2.14 1.40 12.11
C LEU A 45 1.81 2.90 12.09
N PHE A 46 2.60 3.68 11.36
CA PHE A 46 2.40 5.11 11.20
C PHE A 46 1.03 5.41 10.58
N ASN A 47 0.73 4.85 9.41
CA ASN A 47 -0.56 5.05 8.74
C ASN A 47 -1.75 4.63 9.61
N ARG A 48 -1.62 3.57 10.42
CA ARG A 48 -2.74 3.01 11.19
C ARG A 48 -2.97 3.71 12.52
N TYR A 49 -1.92 3.90 13.31
CA TYR A 49 -2.03 4.37 14.69
C TYR A 49 -1.84 5.87 14.82
N PHE A 50 -1.03 6.48 13.95
CA PHE A 50 -0.71 7.90 14.08
C PHE A 50 -1.93 8.81 13.87
N PRO A 51 -2.86 8.57 12.91
CA PRO A 51 -4.09 9.36 12.82
C PRO A 51 -4.97 9.24 14.07
N ILE A 52 -5.09 8.03 14.65
CA ILE A 52 -5.89 7.80 15.85
C ILE A 52 -5.27 8.50 17.06
N LEU A 53 -3.96 8.35 17.26
CA LEU A 53 -3.23 9.01 18.32
C LEU A 53 -3.27 10.53 18.18
N TYR A 54 -3.17 11.03 16.94
CA TYR A 54 -3.26 12.44 16.64
C TYR A 54 -4.66 13.00 16.94
N GLU A 55 -5.74 12.28 16.62
CA GLU A 55 -7.11 12.69 16.97
C GLU A 55 -7.37 12.69 18.49
N ILE A 56 -6.79 11.74 19.22
CA ILE A 56 -6.86 11.74 20.69
C ILE A 56 -6.06 12.90 21.26
N TRP A 57 -4.83 13.08 20.79
CA TRP A 57 -3.94 14.15 21.22
C TRP A 57 -4.53 15.53 20.90
N SER A 58 -5.09 15.70 19.70
CA SER A 58 -5.69 16.95 19.27
C SER A 58 -6.86 17.34 20.17
N ARG A 59 -7.72 16.38 20.53
CA ARG A 59 -8.84 16.62 21.47
C ARG A 59 -8.37 16.95 22.89
N CYS A 60 -7.32 16.29 23.39
CA CYS A 60 -6.83 16.53 24.75
C CYS A 60 -6.06 17.85 24.90
N VAL A 61 -5.37 18.31 23.86
CA VAL A 61 -4.44 19.47 23.95
C VAL A 61 -5.06 20.77 23.44
N LEU A 62 -6.04 20.70 22.53
CA LEU A 62 -6.52 21.87 21.77
C LEU A 62 -7.87 22.42 22.23
N GLU A 63 -8.34 22.04 23.43
CA GLU A 63 -9.59 22.57 24.01
C GLU A 63 -9.51 24.08 24.29
N ASP A 64 -8.30 24.65 24.35
CA ASP A 64 -8.08 26.09 24.42
C ASP A 64 -8.35 26.78 23.05
N SER A 65 -9.61 27.21 22.87
CA SER A 65 -10.13 27.93 21.69
C SER A 65 -9.35 29.19 21.29
N ARG A 66 -8.51 29.75 22.18
CA ARG A 66 -7.72 30.97 21.92
C ARG A 66 -6.60 30.79 20.88
N LYS A 67 -6.26 29.57 20.47
CA LYS A 67 -5.13 29.28 19.56
C LYS A 67 -5.52 28.70 18.20
N CYS A 68 -6.75 28.94 17.75
CA CYS A 68 -7.31 28.39 16.50
C CYS A 68 -6.37 28.49 15.28
N GLY A 69 -5.68 29.64 15.11
CA GLY A 69 -4.73 29.85 14.00
C GLY A 69 -3.60 28.83 13.92
N ASN A 70 -2.93 28.54 15.04
CA ASN A 70 -1.81 27.58 15.06
C ASN A 70 -2.32 26.14 15.01
N THR A 71 -3.46 25.88 15.66
CA THR A 71 -4.11 24.57 15.64
C THR A 71 -4.45 24.13 14.21
N VAL A 72 -5.05 25.02 13.43
CA VAL A 72 -5.45 24.79 12.04
C VAL A 72 -4.23 24.46 11.16
N LYS A 73 -3.10 25.15 11.36
CA LYS A 73 -1.84 24.84 10.66
C LYS A 73 -1.26 23.49 11.05
N ILE A 74 -1.22 23.17 12.34
CA ILE A 74 -0.73 21.86 12.82
C ILE A 74 -1.60 20.74 12.24
N HIS A 75 -2.92 20.92 12.23
CA HIS A 75 -3.86 19.96 11.64
C HIS A 75 -3.64 19.77 10.14
N GLY A 76 -3.48 20.87 9.41
CA GLY A 76 -3.13 20.83 7.99
C GLY A 76 -1.83 20.07 7.71
N VAL A 77 -0.76 20.35 8.47
CA VAL A 77 0.53 19.65 8.32
C VAL A 77 0.41 18.16 8.63
N SER A 78 -0.25 17.80 9.73
CA SER A 78 -0.47 16.39 10.10
C SER A 78 -1.28 15.64 9.03
N PHE A 79 -2.32 16.26 8.49
CA PHE A 79 -3.11 15.70 7.40
C PHE A 79 -2.25 15.42 6.16
N LEU A 80 -1.39 16.36 5.76
CA LEU A 80 -0.48 16.16 4.63
C LEU A 80 0.50 15.01 4.87
N LEU A 81 1.02 14.86 6.09
CA LEU A 81 1.90 13.76 6.46
C LEU A 81 1.19 12.40 6.35
N PHE A 82 -0.05 12.29 6.82
CA PHE A 82 -0.83 11.06 6.71
C PHE A 82 -1.05 10.69 5.23
N LEU A 83 -1.46 11.68 4.44
CA LEU A 83 -1.77 11.48 3.04
C LEU A 83 -0.50 11.05 2.26
N LEU A 84 0.63 11.71 2.51
CA LEU A 84 1.92 11.35 1.92
C LEU A 84 2.33 9.91 2.29
N SER A 85 2.16 9.53 3.56
CA SER A 85 2.49 8.16 3.99
C SER A 85 1.59 7.09 3.34
N GLY A 86 0.33 7.43 3.03
CA GLY A 86 -0.57 6.57 2.26
C GLY A 86 -0.13 6.43 0.80
N GLN A 87 0.27 7.53 0.17
CA GLN A 87 0.78 7.54 -1.20
C GLN A 87 2.05 6.71 -1.36
N VAL A 88 2.99 6.82 -0.40
CA VAL A 88 4.21 6.01 -0.38
C VAL A 88 3.87 4.51 -0.34
N VAL A 89 2.89 4.10 0.46
CA VAL A 89 2.46 2.69 0.51
C VAL A 89 1.83 2.24 -0.82
N MET A 90 1.06 3.10 -1.48
CA MET A 90 0.50 2.79 -2.80
C MET A 90 1.58 2.65 -3.88
N ILE A 91 2.57 3.55 -3.89
CA ILE A 91 3.71 3.49 -4.83
C ILE A 91 4.55 2.24 -4.56
N ALA A 92 4.85 1.95 -3.28
CA ALA A 92 5.60 0.77 -2.87
C ALA A 92 4.95 -0.51 -3.41
N ARG A 93 3.63 -0.61 -3.32
CA ARG A 93 2.87 -1.75 -3.85
C ARG A 93 3.01 -1.89 -5.36
N LEU A 94 2.97 -0.77 -6.09
CA LEU A 94 3.20 -0.76 -7.54
C LEU A 94 4.62 -1.21 -7.90
N HIS A 95 5.61 -0.84 -7.09
CA HIS A 95 7.01 -1.20 -7.34
C HIS A 95 7.30 -2.70 -7.16
N VAL A 96 6.53 -3.39 -6.32
CA VAL A 96 6.64 -4.84 -6.16
C VAL A 96 6.32 -5.58 -7.46
N LEU A 97 5.48 -5.02 -8.33
CA LEU A 97 5.14 -5.60 -9.64
C LEU A 97 6.36 -5.56 -10.57
N PRO A 98 6.95 -6.73 -10.93
CA PRO A 98 8.29 -6.79 -11.51
C PRO A 98 8.40 -6.28 -12.95
N SER A 99 7.31 -6.22 -13.72
CA SER A 99 7.40 -5.99 -15.17
C SER A 99 7.64 -4.54 -15.60
N TYR A 100 7.46 -3.51 -14.75
CA TYR A 100 7.44 -2.10 -15.23
C TYR A 100 8.05 -1.07 -14.27
N ARG A 101 9.05 -1.47 -13.49
CA ARG A 101 9.62 -0.66 -12.39
C ARG A 101 10.18 0.70 -12.81
N CYS A 102 10.72 0.84 -14.03
CA CYS A 102 11.46 2.05 -14.44
C CYS A 102 10.60 3.23 -14.92
N VAL A 103 9.40 2.99 -15.46
CA VAL A 103 8.63 4.06 -16.13
C VAL A 103 7.61 4.72 -15.20
N VAL A 104 7.15 4.01 -14.17
CA VAL A 104 6.05 4.49 -13.31
C VAL A 104 6.50 5.60 -12.36
N LEU A 105 7.69 5.46 -11.78
CA LEU A 105 8.20 6.40 -10.80
C LEU A 105 8.39 7.84 -11.34
N PRO A 106 9.01 8.09 -12.52
CA PRO A 106 9.18 9.44 -13.03
C PRO A 106 7.85 10.11 -13.41
N VAL A 107 6.78 9.35 -13.67
CA VAL A 107 5.44 9.89 -13.97
C VAL A 107 4.68 10.27 -12.70
N ILE A 108 4.78 9.45 -11.64
CA ILE A 108 4.02 9.66 -10.40
C ILE A 108 4.72 10.66 -9.47
N ALA A 109 6.06 10.66 -9.41
CA ALA A 109 6.84 11.56 -8.58
C ALA A 109 6.48 13.06 -8.74
N PRO A 110 6.35 13.63 -9.95
CA PRO A 110 5.99 15.04 -10.10
C PRO A 110 4.58 15.34 -9.59
N VAL A 111 3.63 14.41 -9.69
CA VAL A 111 2.26 14.58 -9.18
C VAL A 111 2.28 14.66 -7.65
N VAL A 112 3.02 13.76 -7.00
CA VAL A 112 3.19 13.77 -5.53
C VAL A 112 3.89 15.04 -5.06
N LEU A 113 4.95 15.47 -5.76
CA LEU A 113 5.65 16.72 -5.44
C LEU A 113 4.75 17.94 -5.61
N ALA A 114 4.00 18.03 -6.70
CA ALA A 114 3.04 19.10 -6.94
C ALA A 114 1.97 19.15 -5.83
N GLN A 115 1.44 17.98 -5.45
CA GLN A 115 0.46 17.87 -4.38
C GLN A 115 1.03 18.29 -3.02
N LEU A 116 2.27 17.93 -2.71
CA LEU A 116 2.95 18.34 -1.48
C LEU A 116 3.15 19.87 -1.46
N VAL A 117 3.65 20.45 -2.55
CA VAL A 117 3.86 21.90 -2.66
C VAL A 117 2.55 22.66 -2.51
N ILE A 118 1.51 22.27 -3.25
CA ILE A 118 0.19 22.92 -3.19
C ILE A 118 -0.45 22.72 -1.83
N GLY A 119 -0.32 21.54 -1.23
CA GLY A 119 -0.76 21.26 0.13
C GLY A 119 -0.09 22.18 1.14
N LEU A 120 1.24 22.32 1.10
CA LEU A 120 1.96 23.21 2.00
C LEU A 120 1.54 24.67 1.80
N ILE A 121 1.42 25.13 0.55
CA ILE A 121 0.93 26.49 0.27
C ILE A 121 -0.48 26.67 0.84
N ALA A 122 -1.39 25.72 0.63
CA ALA A 122 -2.74 25.77 1.17
C ALA A 122 -2.74 25.84 2.71
N VAL A 123 -1.88 25.08 3.38
CA VAL A 123 -1.76 25.10 4.84
C VAL A 123 -1.21 26.43 5.36
N PHE A 124 -0.14 26.95 4.75
CA PHE A 124 0.47 28.20 5.22
C PHE A 124 -0.31 29.46 4.82
N SER A 125 -1.09 29.41 3.74
CA SER A 125 -2.01 30.49 3.34
C SER A 125 -3.39 30.40 3.97
N SER A 126 -3.70 29.32 4.70
CA SER A 126 -4.98 29.19 5.39
C SER A 126 -5.12 30.24 6.50
N HIS A 127 -6.31 30.80 6.59
CA HIS A 127 -6.71 31.67 7.69
C HIS A 127 -7.71 30.90 8.57
N ALA A 128 -7.49 30.89 9.88
CA ALA A 128 -8.45 30.29 10.80
C ALA A 128 -9.73 31.12 10.79
N SER A 129 -10.82 30.48 10.35
CA SER A 129 -12.16 31.05 10.43
C SER A 129 -12.87 30.36 11.59
N ALA A 130 -13.16 31.11 12.65
CA ALA A 130 -13.96 30.61 13.75
C ALA A 130 -15.44 30.84 13.42
N THR A 131 -16.17 29.77 13.11
CA THR A 131 -17.63 29.85 13.01
C THR A 131 -18.19 29.89 14.43
N SER A 132 -18.48 31.09 14.92
CA SER A 132 -19.30 31.25 16.13
C SER A 132 -20.71 30.80 15.79
N GLY A 133 -21.11 29.61 16.26
CA GLY A 133 -22.50 29.17 16.19
C GLY A 133 -23.38 30.19 16.92
N ALA A 134 -24.07 31.04 16.16
CA ALA A 134 -24.96 32.05 16.69
C ALA A 134 -26.29 31.40 17.07
N SER A 135 -26.44 30.95 18.32
CA SER A 135 -27.68 31.12 19.12
C SER A 135 -27.59 30.45 20.49
N THR A 136 -27.88 31.25 21.52
CA THR A 136 -28.57 30.89 22.79
C THR A 136 -28.03 29.73 23.63
N ASN A 137 -27.30 30.11 24.69
CA ASN A 137 -27.18 29.45 26.01
C ASN A 137 -26.58 28.03 26.12
N THR A 138 -26.26 27.33 25.03
CA THR A 138 -25.38 26.15 25.09
C THR A 138 -23.92 26.56 24.93
N PRO A 139 -22.97 25.95 25.65
CA PRO A 139 -21.54 26.16 25.39
C PRO A 139 -21.29 25.87 23.91
N ALA A 140 -21.11 26.93 23.13
CA ALA A 140 -20.99 26.82 21.68
C ALA A 140 -19.71 26.06 21.39
N LEU A 141 -19.85 24.85 20.87
CA LEU A 141 -18.72 24.02 20.45
C LEU A 141 -18.03 24.74 19.28
N GLN A 142 -17.02 25.55 19.60
CA GLN A 142 -16.21 26.26 18.62
C GLN A 142 -15.29 25.26 17.91
N LEU A 143 -15.74 24.76 16.77
CA LEU A 143 -14.91 23.99 15.86
C LEU A 143 -14.02 24.95 15.06
N CYS A 144 -12.71 24.72 15.14
CA CYS A 144 -11.75 25.39 14.29
C CYS A 144 -11.72 24.71 12.92
N PHE A 145 -12.30 25.36 11.92
CA PHE A 145 -12.30 24.84 10.55
C PHE A 145 -11.09 25.34 9.77
N PHE A 146 -10.48 24.42 9.04
CA PHE A 146 -9.45 24.73 8.05
C PHE A 146 -10.14 25.29 6.81
N SER A 147 -10.14 26.62 6.68
CA SER A 147 -10.66 27.32 5.51
C SER A 147 -9.52 27.63 4.55
N VAL A 148 -9.62 27.09 3.34
CA VAL A 148 -8.68 27.33 2.24
C VAL A 148 -9.44 28.00 1.11
N SER A 149 -8.74 28.83 0.33
CA SER A 149 -9.28 29.33 -0.93
C SER A 149 -9.81 28.18 -1.78
N ALA A 150 -11.09 28.24 -2.19
CA ALA A 150 -11.75 27.19 -2.96
C ALA A 150 -10.92 26.74 -4.18
N ARG A 151 -10.21 27.69 -4.83
CA ARG A 151 -9.31 27.39 -5.95
C ARG A 151 -8.20 26.41 -5.57
N MET A 152 -7.55 26.61 -4.43
CA MET A 152 -6.48 25.73 -3.96
C MET A 152 -7.04 24.38 -3.50
N GLY A 153 -8.23 24.36 -2.90
CA GLY A 153 -8.97 23.14 -2.59
C GLY A 153 -9.22 22.29 -3.85
N TYR A 154 -9.78 22.88 -4.90
CA TYR A 154 -10.07 22.18 -6.16
C TYR A 154 -8.81 21.63 -6.83
N ILE A 155 -7.73 22.43 -6.87
CA ILE A 155 -6.45 21.98 -7.45
C ILE A 155 -5.90 20.80 -6.65
N TYR A 156 -5.90 20.88 -5.32
CA TYR A 156 -5.41 19.83 -4.45
C TYR A 156 -6.20 18.51 -4.60
N ILE A 157 -7.54 18.60 -4.60
CA ILE A 157 -8.41 17.43 -4.76
C ILE A 157 -8.25 16.85 -6.17
N GLY A 158 -8.14 17.70 -7.20
CA GLY A 158 -7.90 17.28 -8.58
C GLY A 158 -6.56 16.53 -8.73
N LEU A 159 -5.49 17.01 -8.10
CA LEU A 159 -4.20 16.31 -8.08
C LEU A 159 -4.27 14.98 -7.32
N SER A 160 -5.03 14.93 -6.22
CA SER A 160 -5.26 13.69 -5.46
C SER A 160 -5.99 12.65 -6.32
N LEU A 161 -7.03 13.06 -7.04
CA LEU A 161 -7.77 12.21 -7.98
C LEU A 161 -6.90 11.76 -9.15
N LEU A 162 -6.07 12.66 -9.69
CA LEU A 162 -5.14 12.34 -10.77
C LEU A 162 -4.12 11.29 -10.31
N PHE A 163 -3.57 11.44 -9.10
CA PHE A 163 -2.68 10.44 -8.50
C PHE A 163 -3.37 9.08 -8.43
N ASP A 164 -4.56 9.01 -7.81
CA ASP A 164 -5.31 7.76 -7.70
C ASP A 164 -5.61 7.15 -9.08
N PHE A 165 -6.04 7.98 -10.05
CA PHE A 165 -6.32 7.53 -11.40
C PHE A 165 -5.09 6.96 -12.11
N LEU A 166 -3.91 7.56 -11.94
CA LEU A 166 -2.66 7.03 -12.49
C LEU A 166 -2.30 5.68 -11.86
N ILE A 167 -2.44 5.56 -10.54
CA ILE A 167 -2.26 4.31 -9.79
C ILE A 167 -3.22 3.24 -10.33
N PHE A 168 -4.48 3.60 -10.58
CA PHE A 168 -5.50 2.72 -11.15
C PHE A 168 -5.14 2.23 -12.53
N LEU A 169 -4.81 3.15 -13.42
CA LEU A 169 -4.54 2.86 -14.82
C LEU A 169 -3.36 1.90 -14.89
N ARG A 170 -2.34 2.12 -14.06
CA ARG A 170 -1.20 1.21 -13.94
C ARG A 170 -1.58 -0.13 -13.36
N ALA A 171 -2.33 -0.19 -12.27
CA ALA A 171 -2.80 -1.45 -11.72
C ALA A 171 -3.63 -2.25 -12.76
N THR A 172 -4.53 -1.58 -13.46
CA THR A 172 -5.44 -2.14 -14.47
C THR A 172 -4.67 -2.61 -15.71
N THR A 173 -3.76 -1.80 -16.25
CA THR A 173 -2.92 -2.20 -17.39
C THR A 173 -2.02 -3.39 -17.08
N VAL A 174 -1.51 -3.50 -15.85
CA VAL A 174 -0.77 -4.70 -15.43
C VAL A 174 -1.68 -5.93 -15.34
N ILE A 175 -2.91 -5.78 -14.86
CA ILE A 175 -3.89 -6.86 -14.76
C ILE A 175 -4.32 -7.36 -16.15
N PHE A 176 -4.68 -6.44 -17.05
CA PHE A 176 -5.27 -6.79 -18.34
C PHE A 176 -4.24 -6.95 -19.46
N GLY A 177 -3.10 -6.27 -19.40
CA GLY A 177 -2.08 -6.29 -20.46
C GLY A 177 -1.10 -7.46 -20.36
N SER A 178 -1.12 -8.24 -19.29
CA SER A 178 -0.22 -9.39 -19.13
C SER A 178 -0.93 -10.68 -19.52
N GLU A 179 -0.83 -11.07 -20.80
CA GLU A 179 -1.34 -12.37 -21.30
C GLU A 179 -0.74 -13.56 -20.54
N ARG A 180 0.53 -13.43 -20.10
CA ARG A 180 1.21 -14.42 -19.25
C ARG A 180 0.52 -14.59 -17.88
N PHE A 181 -0.09 -13.53 -17.38
CA PHE A 181 -0.86 -13.58 -16.13
C PHE A 181 -2.19 -14.32 -16.33
N ILE A 182 -2.81 -14.25 -17.50
CA ILE A 182 -4.07 -14.96 -17.78
C ILE A 182 -3.86 -16.48 -17.77
N LEU A 183 -2.74 -16.97 -18.32
CA LEU A 183 -2.43 -18.40 -18.35
C LEU A 183 -1.94 -18.96 -17.01
N ALA A 184 -1.23 -18.16 -16.19
CA ALA A 184 -0.65 -18.62 -14.91
C ALA A 184 -1.46 -18.21 -13.67
N SER A 185 -2.54 -17.43 -13.82
CA SER A 185 -3.30 -16.89 -12.70
C SER A 185 -4.14 -17.96 -12.02
N SER A 186 -3.57 -18.50 -10.94
CA SER A 186 -4.29 -19.22 -9.90
C SER A 186 -5.54 -18.43 -9.48
N TYR A 187 -6.64 -19.14 -9.25
CA TYR A 187 -7.93 -18.58 -8.79
C TYR A 187 -7.79 -17.54 -7.66
N ILE A 188 -6.79 -17.76 -6.78
CA ILE A 188 -6.44 -16.91 -5.64
C ILE A 188 -6.01 -15.50 -6.08
N LEU A 189 -5.15 -15.40 -7.11
CA LEU A 189 -4.61 -14.14 -7.61
C LEU A 189 -5.70 -13.29 -8.26
N ARG A 190 -6.62 -13.94 -9.00
CA ARG A 190 -7.83 -13.30 -9.55
C ARG A 190 -8.74 -12.75 -8.47
N GLN A 191 -9.02 -13.52 -7.41
CA GLN A 191 -9.81 -13.02 -6.28
C GLN A 191 -9.16 -11.82 -5.58
N MET A 192 -7.83 -11.85 -5.45
CA MET A 192 -7.08 -10.74 -4.87
C MET A 192 -7.18 -9.47 -5.69
N MET A 193 -6.99 -9.57 -7.00
CA MET A 193 -7.10 -8.43 -7.91
C MET A 193 -8.52 -7.86 -7.91
N ARG A 194 -9.55 -8.71 -7.87
CA ARG A 194 -10.94 -8.26 -7.76
C ARG A 194 -11.19 -7.46 -6.47
N LYS A 195 -10.64 -7.93 -5.34
CA LYS A 195 -10.73 -7.19 -4.06
C LYS A 195 -9.98 -5.87 -4.14
N ALA A 196 -8.77 -5.87 -4.70
CA ALA A 196 -7.97 -4.66 -4.89
C ALA A 196 -8.67 -3.61 -5.76
N LEU A 197 -9.31 -4.04 -6.85
CA LEU A 197 -10.08 -3.18 -7.74
C LEU A 197 -11.31 -2.60 -7.04
N LEU A 198 -12.02 -3.41 -6.25
CA LEU A 198 -13.16 -2.92 -5.45
C LEU A 198 -12.72 -1.85 -4.44
N TYR A 199 -11.60 -2.06 -3.74
CA TYR A 199 -11.06 -1.04 -2.84
C TYR A 199 -10.70 0.24 -3.58
N PHE A 200 -10.08 0.11 -4.74
CA PHE A 200 -9.71 1.24 -5.56
C PHE A 200 -10.94 2.07 -6.01
N VAL A 201 -11.99 1.37 -6.47
CA VAL A 201 -13.26 2.00 -6.85
C VAL A 201 -13.83 2.80 -5.68
N VAL A 202 -13.86 2.23 -4.47
CA VAL A 202 -14.38 2.95 -3.30
C VAL A 202 -13.53 4.18 -2.95
N ILE A 203 -12.21 4.11 -3.06
CA ILE A 203 -11.32 5.26 -2.82
C ILE A 203 -11.61 6.38 -3.82
N VAL A 204 -11.70 6.07 -5.12
CA VAL A 204 -12.03 7.07 -6.14
C VAL A 204 -13.41 7.66 -5.91
N PHE A 205 -14.42 6.83 -5.64
CA PHE A 205 -15.76 7.34 -5.31
C PHE A 205 -15.75 8.23 -4.07
N SER A 206 -14.93 7.92 -3.07
CA SER A 206 -14.79 8.74 -1.87
C SER A 206 -14.17 10.10 -2.18
N HIS A 207 -13.12 10.15 -3.02
CA HIS A 207 -12.52 11.41 -3.46
C HIS A 207 -13.42 12.21 -4.40
N VAL A 208 -14.18 11.54 -5.27
CA VAL A 208 -15.19 12.20 -6.12
C VAL A 208 -16.31 12.77 -5.25
N ALA A 209 -16.80 12.02 -4.26
CA ALA A 209 -17.78 12.53 -3.31
C ALA A 209 -17.23 13.75 -2.56
N MET A 210 -15.99 13.67 -2.07
CA MET A 210 -15.32 14.81 -1.43
C MET A 210 -15.26 16.04 -2.34
N LEU A 211 -14.91 15.87 -3.63
CA LEU A 211 -14.94 16.94 -4.61
C LEU A 211 -16.35 17.52 -4.80
N LEU A 212 -17.38 16.67 -4.89
CA LEU A 212 -18.77 17.11 -5.05
C LEU A 212 -19.26 17.89 -3.84
N PHE A 213 -18.94 17.45 -2.61
CA PHE A 213 -19.24 18.18 -1.39
C PHE A 213 -18.48 19.50 -1.31
N GLU A 214 -17.23 19.56 -1.77
CA GLU A 214 -16.46 20.81 -1.81
C GLU A 214 -17.07 21.83 -2.79
N VAL A 215 -17.53 21.37 -3.96
CA VAL A 215 -18.09 22.23 -5.01
C VAL A 215 -19.53 22.65 -4.73
N PHE A 216 -20.38 21.72 -4.29
CA PHE A 216 -21.83 21.94 -4.16
C PHE A 216 -22.32 22.00 -2.71
N GLY A 217 -21.50 21.61 -1.74
CA GLY A 217 -21.90 21.54 -0.34
C GLY A 217 -21.96 22.91 0.36
N PRO A 218 -22.86 23.07 1.35
CA PRO A 218 -22.83 24.21 2.25
C PRO A 218 -21.48 24.29 2.99
N ASP A 219 -21.02 25.49 3.33
CA ASP A 219 -19.70 25.69 3.96
C ASP A 219 -19.51 24.86 5.25
N ALA A 220 -20.59 24.63 6.01
CA ALA A 220 -20.56 23.80 7.21
C ALA A 220 -20.32 22.30 6.93
N LEU A 221 -20.62 21.81 5.71
CA LEU A 221 -20.52 20.41 5.32
C LEU A 221 -19.25 20.09 4.52
N LYS A 222 -18.52 21.09 4.03
CA LYS A 222 -17.31 20.88 3.21
C LYS A 222 -16.21 20.10 3.94
N ALA A 223 -16.11 20.24 5.26
CA ALA A 223 -15.11 19.53 6.06
C ALA A 223 -15.49 18.09 6.45
N ALA A 224 -16.78 17.73 6.41
CA ALA A 224 -17.26 16.42 6.88
C ALA A 224 -16.73 15.23 6.04
N PRO A 225 -16.69 15.28 4.70
CA PRO A 225 -16.15 14.20 3.87
C PRO A 225 -14.67 13.96 4.13
N THR A 226 -13.90 15.00 4.45
CA THR A 226 -12.47 14.89 4.72
C THR A 226 -12.20 13.94 5.89
N LEU A 227 -13.01 14.03 6.96
CA LEU A 227 -12.93 13.11 8.11
C LEU A 227 -13.28 11.67 7.72
N ALA A 228 -14.26 11.48 6.84
CA ALA A 228 -14.61 10.14 6.36
C ALA A 228 -13.44 9.54 5.55
N VAL A 229 -12.83 10.32 4.65
CA VAL A 229 -11.70 9.88 3.81
C VAL A 229 -10.47 9.57 4.66
N THR A 230 -10.16 10.38 5.68
CA THR A 230 -9.02 10.15 6.58
C THR A 230 -9.16 8.87 7.42
N ILE A 231 -10.39 8.44 7.72
CA ILE A 231 -10.62 7.17 8.44
C ILE A 231 -10.65 5.98 7.47
N ILE A 232 -11.33 6.13 6.33
CA ILE A 232 -11.52 5.04 5.38
C ILE A 232 -10.18 4.65 4.72
N SER A 233 -9.37 5.62 4.34
CA SER A 233 -8.12 5.38 3.60
C SER A 233 -7.12 4.48 4.37
N PRO A 234 -6.77 4.76 5.65
CA PRO A 234 -5.90 3.89 6.44
C PRO A 234 -6.45 2.48 6.67
N VAL A 235 -7.78 2.36 6.87
CA VAL A 235 -8.43 1.05 7.04
C VAL A 235 -8.32 0.23 5.76
N MET A 236 -8.53 0.84 4.61
CA MET A 236 -8.39 0.18 3.31
C MET A 236 -6.95 -0.22 3.04
N VAL A 237 -5.99 0.68 3.25
CA VAL A 237 -4.56 0.40 3.13
C VAL A 237 -4.16 -0.76 4.05
N SER A 238 -4.61 -0.73 5.31
CA SER A 238 -4.32 -1.79 6.29
C SER A 238 -4.87 -3.15 5.84
N ARG A 239 -6.11 -3.20 5.37
CA ARG A 239 -6.72 -4.44 4.85
C ARG A 239 -5.97 -4.96 3.62
N MET A 240 -5.50 -4.06 2.79
CA MET A 240 -4.76 -4.41 1.57
C MET A 240 -3.38 -4.99 1.90
N VAL A 241 -2.62 -4.37 2.80
CA VAL A 241 -1.33 -4.89 3.29
C VAL A 241 -1.51 -6.27 3.93
N LEU A 242 -2.54 -6.43 4.79
CA LEU A 242 -2.84 -7.71 5.42
C LEU A 242 -3.24 -8.80 4.43
N SER A 243 -3.90 -8.44 3.32
CA SER A 243 -4.26 -9.42 2.29
C SER A 243 -3.01 -9.96 1.58
N LEU A 244 -2.01 -9.11 1.31
CA LEU A 244 -0.75 -9.51 0.69
C LEU A 244 0.06 -10.42 1.59
N ALA A 245 0.16 -10.09 2.89
CA ALA A 245 0.88 -10.90 3.87
C ALA A 245 0.35 -12.34 3.96
N ARG A 246 -0.98 -12.53 3.84
CA ARG A 246 -1.57 -13.88 3.81
C ARG A 246 -1.10 -14.70 2.62
N LEU A 247 -0.93 -14.07 1.46
CA LEU A 247 -0.52 -14.76 0.26
C LEU A 247 0.95 -15.16 0.31
N THR A 248 1.82 -14.25 0.74
CA THR A 248 3.25 -14.57 0.91
C THR A 248 3.43 -15.71 1.90
N ALA A 249 2.72 -15.70 3.02
CA ALA A 249 2.72 -16.80 3.96
C ALA A 249 2.24 -18.12 3.32
N SER A 250 1.13 -18.11 2.57
CA SER A 250 0.64 -19.33 1.89
C SER A 250 1.56 -19.85 0.78
N SER A 251 2.21 -18.96 0.04
CA SER A 251 3.17 -19.35 -1.00
C SER A 251 4.45 -19.92 -0.40
N GLN A 252 4.87 -19.38 0.74
CA GLN A 252 6.00 -19.90 1.49
C GLN A 252 5.63 -21.26 2.10
N GLN A 253 4.36 -21.44 2.51
CA GLN A 253 3.79 -22.70 2.95
C GLN A 253 3.93 -23.84 1.95
N CYS A 254 3.46 -23.62 0.72
CA CYS A 254 3.61 -24.61 -0.34
C CYS A 254 5.08 -24.88 -0.70
N ARG A 255 5.97 -23.89 -0.52
CA ARG A 255 7.39 -24.07 -0.82
C ARG A 255 8.09 -24.96 0.21
N TRP A 256 7.80 -24.78 1.50
CA TRP A 256 8.43 -25.61 2.52
C TRP A 256 7.91 -27.05 2.56
N GLU A 257 6.64 -27.30 2.18
CA GLU A 257 6.16 -28.68 2.00
C GLU A 257 6.86 -29.39 0.84
N LEU A 258 7.15 -28.68 -0.26
CA LEU A 258 7.93 -29.26 -1.36
C LEU A 258 9.36 -29.58 -0.94
N ASP A 259 10.03 -28.67 -0.22
CA ASP A 259 11.41 -28.86 0.20
C ASP A 259 11.53 -30.00 1.24
N HIS A 260 10.56 -30.16 2.15
CA HIS A 260 10.54 -31.30 3.08
C HIS A 260 10.24 -32.63 2.37
N PHE A 261 9.35 -32.63 1.38
CA PHE A 261 9.01 -33.85 0.64
C PHE A 261 10.17 -34.36 -0.25
N THR A 262 11.05 -33.46 -0.70
CA THR A 262 12.28 -33.86 -1.41
C THR A 262 13.39 -34.42 -0.51
N ILE A 263 13.33 -34.19 0.80
CA ILE A 263 14.38 -34.66 1.74
C ILE A 263 14.04 -36.06 2.27
N ASP A 264 12.77 -36.39 2.47
CA ASP A 264 12.37 -37.71 3.00
C ASP A 264 12.25 -38.82 1.93
N SER A 265 12.35 -38.49 0.63
CA SER A 265 12.30 -39.48 -0.46
C SER A 265 13.66 -39.90 -1.04
N VAL A 266 14.78 -39.49 -0.42
CA VAL A 266 16.14 -39.76 -0.91
C VAL A 266 16.95 -40.60 0.09
N ASP A 267 16.31 -41.37 0.98
CA ASP A 267 17.05 -42.14 1.98
C ASP A 267 16.60 -43.61 2.16
N SER A 268 16.08 -44.26 1.11
CA SER A 268 15.74 -45.69 1.24
C SER A 268 15.98 -46.58 0.02
N ASP A 269 16.74 -46.20 -1.02
CA ASP A 269 17.13 -47.20 -2.04
C ASP A 269 18.24 -46.82 -3.04
N LEU A 270 19.39 -46.28 -2.62
CA LEU A 270 20.54 -46.19 -3.55
C LEU A 270 21.90 -46.37 -2.88
N SER A 271 22.09 -47.55 -2.29
CA SER A 271 23.39 -48.21 -2.22
C SER A 271 23.64 -49.05 -3.47
N LEU A 272 23.60 -48.46 -4.66
CA LEU A 272 24.16 -49.13 -5.85
C LEU A 272 24.59 -48.11 -6.93
N TRP A 273 25.87 -47.73 -6.85
CA TRP A 273 26.77 -47.39 -7.95
C TRP A 273 26.17 -46.81 -9.25
N VAL A 274 26.35 -45.49 -9.46
CA VAL A 274 26.87 -45.00 -10.74
C VAL A 274 27.90 -43.89 -10.48
N VAL A 275 29.14 -44.33 -10.65
CA VAL A 275 30.33 -43.54 -10.95
C VAL A 275 30.09 -42.69 -12.22
N MET A 276 30.40 -41.40 -12.15
CA MET A 276 31.08 -40.55 -13.16
C MET A 276 30.89 -39.08 -12.75
N ALA A 277 31.74 -38.51 -11.91
CA ALA A 277 33.08 -37.95 -12.22
C ALA A 277 33.03 -36.41 -12.23
N PRO A 278 34.05 -35.73 -11.65
CA PRO A 278 34.11 -34.28 -11.52
C PRO A 278 34.67 -33.65 -12.80
N ARG A 279 34.12 -32.50 -13.23
CA ARG A 279 34.77 -31.68 -14.27
C ARG A 279 35.42 -30.46 -13.66
N ASN A 280 36.67 -30.68 -13.25
CA ASN A 280 37.70 -29.67 -13.12
C ASN A 280 38.31 -29.44 -14.52
N THR A 281 38.25 -28.22 -15.04
CA THR A 281 39.15 -27.76 -16.11
C THR A 281 39.37 -26.26 -15.94
N GLY A 282 40.51 -25.93 -15.35
CA GLY A 282 41.14 -24.63 -15.52
C GLY A 282 41.92 -24.53 -16.84
N SER A 283 42.25 -23.28 -17.17
CA SER A 283 43.36 -22.76 -18.00
C SER A 283 43.50 -23.13 -19.47
N SER A 284 43.38 -22.10 -20.33
CA SER A 284 44.30 -21.67 -21.41
C SER A 284 43.81 -20.25 -21.80
N GLN A 285 44.48 -19.13 -21.50
CA GLN A 285 45.76 -18.64 -22.02
C GLN A 285 45.81 -18.66 -23.57
N GLU A 286 45.39 -17.55 -24.19
CA GLU A 286 45.79 -17.20 -25.56
C GLU A 286 46.29 -15.75 -25.55
N GLU A 287 47.59 -15.66 -25.85
CA GLU A 287 48.42 -14.48 -26.02
C GLU A 287 48.48 -14.15 -27.51
N PRO A 288 48.37 -12.88 -27.95
CA PRO A 288 48.83 -12.49 -29.27
C PRO A 288 50.09 -11.63 -29.16
N GLN A 289 51.26 -12.28 -29.24
CA GLN A 289 52.42 -11.76 -29.97
C GLN A 289 52.28 -12.23 -31.42
N GLY A 290 52.51 -11.48 -32.47
CA GLY A 290 53.04 -10.13 -32.68
C GLY A 290 53.13 -9.94 -34.21
N SER A 291 53.65 -8.79 -34.66
CA SER A 291 54.69 -8.72 -35.71
C SER A 291 54.83 -7.28 -36.15
N ASP A 292 56.01 -6.73 -35.86
CA ASP A 292 56.61 -5.67 -36.65
C ASP A 292 56.71 -6.06 -38.12
N GLY A 293 56.68 -5.07 -38.98
CA GLY A 293 56.95 -5.20 -40.41
C GLY A 293 57.14 -3.85 -41.08
N THR A 294 58.42 -3.48 -41.22
CA THR A 294 59.06 -2.50 -42.12
C THR A 294 58.84 -1.00 -41.93
#